data_AF-A0A7C1MVW4-F1
#
_entry.id   AF-A0A7C1MVW4-F1
#
_cell.length_a   1.000
_cell.length_b   1.000
_cell.length_c   1.000
_cell.angle_alpha   90.00
_cell.angle_beta   90.00
_cell.angle_gamma   90.00
#
_symmetry.space_group_name_H-M   'P 1'
#
loop_
_entity.id
_entity.type
_entity.pdbx_description
1 polymer ?
#
loop_
_entity_poly.entity_id
_entity_poly.type
_entity_poly.pdbx_seq_one_letter_code
_entity_poly.pdbx_strand_id
1 'polypeptide(L)' 'MLKSKDLLGIKELTSEEIYHILDTASNFQDVLKRDIKKVPPLRGKSVVSLFFEPSTRTKTSFAL' A
#
# COMPACT_ATOMS: atom_id res chain seq x y z
N MET A 1 12.11 2.09 7.65
CA MET A 1 11.13 1.26 8.40
C MET A 1 10.25 2.19 9.21
N LEU A 2 8.93 2.03 9.13
CA LEU A 2 7.96 2.88 9.84
C LEU A 2 8.02 2.62 11.35
N LYS A 3 7.83 3.67 12.16
CA LYS A 3 7.80 3.55 13.64
C LYS A 3 6.54 2.87 14.15
N SER A 4 5.40 3.10 13.50
CA SER A 4 4.13 2.46 13.83
C SER A 4 3.85 1.30 12.88
N LYS A 5 3.20 0.27 13.41
CA LYS A 5 2.67 -0.86 12.62
C LYS A 5 1.45 -0.44 11.80
N ASP A 6 0.61 0.41 12.37
CA ASP A 6 -0.69 0.79 11.79
C ASP A 6 -0.61 2.17 11.13
N LEU A 7 -1.16 2.29 9.92
CA LEU A 7 -1.25 3.53 9.13
C LEU A 7 -2.69 4.04 9.15
N LEU A 8 -3.03 4.83 10.18
CA LEU A 8 -4.38 5.38 10.37
C LEU A 8 -4.55 6.78 9.76
N GLY A 9 -3.45 7.47 9.49
CA GLY A 9 -3.42 8.83 8.96
C GLY A 9 -1.98 9.31 8.79
N ILE A 10 -1.82 10.58 8.43
CA ILE A 10 -0.51 11.20 8.19
C ILE A 10 -0.02 12.05 9.36
N LYS A 11 -0.86 12.29 10.38
CA LYS A 11 -0.59 13.23 11.47
C LYS A 11 0.60 12.79 12.33
N GLU A 12 0.73 11.48 12.53
CA GLU A 12 1.77 10.86 13.34
C GLU A 12 3.01 10.50 12.52
N LEU A 13 2.98 10.68 11.20
CA LEU A 13 4.11 10.39 10.34
C LEU A 13 5.10 11.55 10.37
N THR A 14 6.37 11.20 10.51
CA THR A 14 7.46 12.13 10.24
C THR A 14 7.62 12.35 8.74
N SER A 15 8.24 13.46 8.34
CA SER A 15 8.51 13.76 6.93
C SER A 15 9.35 12.66 6.28
N GLU A 16 10.33 12.13 7.00
CA GLU A 16 11.19 11.04 6.55
C GLU A 16 10.40 9.76 6.26
N GLU A 17 9.40 9.44 7.09
CA GLU A 17 8.53 8.28 6.87
C GLU A 17 7.63 8.47 5.65
N ILE A 18 7.12 9.69 5.42
CA ILE A 18 6.32 10.00 4.23
C ILE A 18 7.17 9.82 2.97
N TYR A 19 8.37 10.40 2.94
CA TYR A 19 9.27 10.25 1.79
C TYR A 19 9.66 8.78 1.57
N HIS A 20 9.92 8.03 2.64
CA HIS A 20 10.21 6.61 2.53
C HIS A 20 9.06 5.80 1.87
N ILE A 21 7.80 6.11 2.19
CA ILE A 21 6.63 5.50 1.55
C ILE A 21 6.59 5.87 0.06
N LEU A 22 6.80 7.14 -0.27
CA LEU A 22 6.76 7.63 -1.66
C LEU A 22 7.88 7.02 -2.52
N ASP A 23 9.10 6.95 -2.00
CA ASP A 23 10.24 6.33 -2.69
C ASP A 23 9.99 4.84 -2.93
N THR A 24 9.45 4.15 -1.92
CA THR A 24 9.08 2.73 -2.05
C THR A 24 7.99 2.56 -3.11
N ALA A 25 6.96 3.42 -3.12
CA ALA A 25 5.89 3.38 -4.12
C ALA A 25 6.41 3.61 -5.55
N SER A 26 7.37 4.52 -5.73
CA SER A 26 8.02 4.77 -7.02
C SER A 26 8.66 3.49 -7.58
N ASN A 27 9.41 2.76 -6.74
CA ASN A 27 10.04 1.49 -7.13
C ASN A 27 9.02 0.39 -7.49
N PHE A 28 7.79 0.47 -6.98
CA PHE A 28 6.72 -0.48 -7.27
C PHE A 28 5.98 -0.20 -8.58
N GLN A 29 6.18 0.96 -9.22
CA GLN A 29 5.53 1.26 -10.50
C GLN A 29 5.88 0.23 -11.58
N ASP A 30 7.11 -0.28 -11.59
CA ASP A 30 7.53 -1.30 -12.55
C ASP A 30 6.96 -2.69 -12.26
N VAL A 31 6.53 -2.94 -11.02
CA VAL A 31 5.81 -4.18 -10.67
C VAL A 31 4.43 -4.18 -11.31
N LEU A 32 3.76 -3.02 -11.36
CA LEU A 32 2.42 -2.89 -11.94
C LEU A 32 2.39 -3.17 -13.46
N LYS A 33 3.55 -3.07 -14.13
CA LYS A 33 3.72 -3.40 -15.56
C LYS A 33 3.89 -4.90 -15.84
N ARG A 34 4.12 -5.73 -14.81
CA ARG A 34 4.33 -7.18 -14.95
C ARG A 34 2.99 -7.90 -15.03
N ASP A 35 2.98 -9.03 -15.73
CA ASP A 35 1.79 -9.91 -15.80
C ASP A 35 1.34 -10.40 -14.41
N ILE A 36 2.29 -10.61 -13.51
CA ILE A 36 2.03 -10.94 -12.10
C ILE A 36 2.33 -9.71 -11.25
N LYS A 37 1.27 -8.99 -10.89
CA LYS A 37 1.33 -7.77 -10.06
C LYS A 37 1.67 -8.05 -8.59
N LYS A 38 1.57 -9.31 -8.14
CA LYS A 38 1.90 -9.71 -6.77
C LYS A 38 3.39 -9.97 -6.60
N VAL A 39 4.04 -9.16 -5.76
CA VAL A 39 5.44 -9.34 -5.40
C VAL A 39 5.66 -10.57 -4.50
N PRO A 40 6.84 -11.21 -4.53
CA PRO A 40 7.17 -12.36 -3.70
C PRO A 40 6.89 -12.19 -2.18
N PRO A 41 7.15 -11.02 -1.56
CA PRO A 41 6.87 -10.80 -0.13
C PRO A 41 5.41 -10.96 0.30
N LEU A 42 4.44 -10.80 -0.62
CA LEU A 42 3.01 -10.90 -0.30
C LEU A 42 2.42 -12.28 -0.64
N ARG A 43 3.23 -13.23 -1.16
CA ARG A 43 2.75 -14.59 -1.44
C ARG A 43 2.32 -15.28 -0.14
N GLY A 44 1.16 -15.92 -0.18
CA GLY A 44 0.57 -16.59 0.99
C GLY A 44 -0.01 -15.63 2.05
N LYS A 45 -0.08 -14.32 1.76
CA LYS A 45 -0.76 -13.35 2.61
C LYS A 45 -2.15 -13.03 2.04
N SER A 46 -3.14 -12.95 2.93
CA SER A 46 -4.50 -12.51 2.62
C SER A 46 -4.73 -11.14 3.24
N VAL A 47 -5.30 -10.23 2.46
CA VAL A 47 -5.67 -8.88 2.89
C VAL A 47 -7.19 -8.76 2.83
N VAL A 48 -7.80 -8.24 3.89
CA VAL A 48 -9.25 -8.02 3.98
C VAL A 48 -9.54 -6.54 3.76
N SER A 49 -10.43 -6.25 2.82
CA SER A 49 -10.90 -4.90 2.53
C SER A 49 -12.32 -4.70 3.07
N LEU A 50 -12.45 -4.00 4.20
CA LEU A 50 -13.73 -3.70 4.86
C LEU A 50 -14.16 -2.26 4.55
N PHE A 51 -15.31 -2.10 3.89
CA PHE A 51 -15.90 -0.81 3.54
C PHE A 51 -17.36 -0.76 3.99
N PHE A 52 -17.72 0.22 4.82
CA PHE A 52 -19.11 0.50 5.20
C PHE A 52 -19.81 1.43 4.21
N GLU A 53 -19.03 2.18 3.43
CA GLU A 53 -19.49 3.12 2.43
C GLU A 53 -18.89 2.78 1.05
N PRO A 54 -19.61 3.03 -0.06
CA PRO A 54 -19.09 2.75 -1.39
C PRO A 54 -17.89 3.64 -1.73
N SER A 55 -16.75 3.02 -2.07
CA SER A 55 -15.57 3.71 -2.60
C SER A 55 -14.92 2.95 -3.74
N THR A 56 -15.05 3.50 -4.96
CA THR A 56 -14.55 2.85 -6.18
C THR A 56 -13.03 2.88 -6.27
N ARG A 57 -12.42 4.06 -6.08
CA ARG A 57 -10.96 4.22 -6.23
C ARG A 57 -10.20 3.43 -5.18
N THR A 58 -10.58 3.53 -3.92
CA THR A 58 -9.91 2.85 -2.81
C THR A 58 -10.06 1.34 -2.91
N LYS A 59 -11.27 0.83 -3.19
CA LYS A 59 -11.47 -0.62 -3.33
C LYS A 59 -10.64 -1.19 -4.48
N THR A 60 -10.61 -0.50 -5.62
CA THR A 60 -9.85 -0.95 -6.79
C THR A 60 -8.34 -0.94 -6.50
N SER A 61 -7.82 0.10 -5.85
CA SER A 61 -6.38 0.20 -5.56
C SER A 61 -5.85 -0.88 -4.60
N PHE A 62 -6.68 -1.37 -3.67
CA PHE A 62 -6.30 -2.44 -2.73
C PHE A 62 -6.51 -3.86 -3.26
N ALA A 63 -7.19 -4.02 -4.41
CA ALA A 63 -7.52 -5.33 -5.00
C ALA A 63 -6.62 -5.75 -6.18
N LEU A 64 -5.85 -4.81 -6.74
CA LEU A 64 -4.93 -5.02 -7.87
C LEU A 64 -3.67 -5.80 -7.47
#